data_AF-A0A535ZE97-F1
#
_entry.id   AF-A0A535ZE97-F1
#
_cell.length_a   1.000
_cell.length_b   1.000
_cell.length_c   1.000
_cell.angle_alpha   90.00
_cell.angle_beta   90.00
_cell.angle_gamma   90.00
#
_symmetry.space_group_name_H-M   'P 1'
#
loop_
_entity.id
_entity.type
_entity.pdbx_description
1 polymer ?
#
loop_
_entity_poly.entity_id
_entity_poly.type
_entity_poly.pdbx_seq_one_letter_code
_entity_poly.pdbx_strand_id
1 'polypeptide(L)' 'MVTVHAQHSVSVGRRDVERWARGSDRQDVESLVARSFDFLLEREPPSAILATFELSVIQRYFPEYDSTFTNRAT' A
#
# COMPACT_ATOMS: atom_id res chain seq x y z
N MET A 1 23.93 13.12 9.89
CA MET A 1 22.62 12.43 9.83
C MET A 1 22.84 11.08 9.17
N VAL A 2 22.29 10.00 9.73
CA VAL A 2 22.29 8.67 9.10
C VAL A 2 20.93 8.52 8.42
N THR A 3 20.93 8.27 7.11
CA THR A 3 19.70 7.99 6.35
C THR A 3 19.50 6.48 6.29
N VAL A 4 18.32 6.01 6.66
CA VAL A 4 17.94 4.60 6.51
C VAL A 4 17.28 4.43 5.15
N HIS A 5 17.79 3.50 4.36
CA HIS A 5 17.21 3.11 3.07
C HIS A 5 16.67 1.69 3.18
N ALA A 6 15.49 1.47 2.60
CA ALA A 6 14.88 0.15 2.47
C ALA A 6 14.35 0.00 1.04
N GLN A 7 14.34 -1.23 0.54
CA GLN A 7 13.80 -1.57 -0.76
C GLN A 7 12.74 -2.65 -0.57
N HIS A 8 11.59 -2.46 -1.22
CA HIS A 8 10.45 -3.36 -1.13
C HIS A 8 9.99 -3.75 -2.52
N SER A 9 9.53 -4.99 -2.66
CA SER A 9 8.85 -5.49 -3.86
C SER A 9 7.40 -5.76 -3.50
N VAL A 10 6.48 -5.05 -4.14
CA VAL A 10 5.04 -5.17 -3.85
C VAL A 10 4.33 -5.67 -5.10
N SER A 11 3.60 -6.76 -4.95
CA SER A 11 2.69 -7.27 -5.96
C SER A 11 1.29 -6.71 -5.68
N VAL A 12 0.61 -6.27 -6.75
CA VAL A 12 -0.75 -5.73 -6.65
C VAL A 12 -1.66 -6.58 -7.52
N GLY A 13 -2.58 -7.30 -6.88
CA GLY A 13 -3.57 -8.11 -7.57
C GLY A 13 -4.65 -7.25 -8.21
N ARG A 14 -5.26 -7.74 -9.30
CA ARG A 14 -6.36 -7.03 -9.98
C ARG A 14 -7.53 -6.67 -9.05
N ARG A 15 -7.88 -7.55 -8.11
CA ARG A 15 -8.94 -7.31 -7.12
C ARG A 15 -8.59 -6.15 -6.18
N ASP A 16 -7.32 -5.99 -5.84
CA ASP A 16 -6.85 -4.91 -4.98
C ASP A 16 -6.88 -3.57 -5.73
N VAL A 17 -6.57 -3.57 -7.03
CA VAL A 17 -6.77 -2.40 -7.91
C VAL A 17 -8.24 -2.00 -7.95
N GLU A 18 -9.14 -2.94 -8.24
CA GLU A 18 -10.59 -2.68 -8.30
C GLU A 18 -11.14 -2.15 -6.95
N ARG A 19 -10.56 -2.58 -5.83
CA ARG A 19 -11.03 -2.23 -4.48
C ARG A 19 -10.46 -0.90 -3.96
N TRP A 20 -9.19 -0.60 -4.21
CA TRP A 20 -8.47 0.50 -3.54
C TRP A 20 -7.84 1.53 -4.49
N ALA A 21 -7.65 1.20 -5.77
CA ALA A 21 -7.15 2.18 -6.72
C ALA A 21 -8.28 3.11 -7.18
N ARG A 22 -7.89 4.31 -7.63
CA ARG A 22 -8.84 5.30 -8.19
C ARG A 22 -9.21 5.01 -9.63
N GLY A 23 -8.44 4.15 -10.29
CA GLY A 23 -8.61 3.69 -11.65
C GLY A 23 -7.73 2.46 -11.89
N SER A 24 -7.68 1.96 -13.12
CA SER A 24 -6.94 0.74 -13.47
C SER A 24 -5.68 1.00 -14.30
N ASP A 25 -5.40 2.26 -14.62
CA ASP A 25 -4.19 2.60 -15.37
C ASP A 25 -2.95 2.50 -14.49
N ARG A 26 -1.78 2.38 -15.11
CA ARG A 26 -0.50 2.22 -14.41
C ARG A 26 -0.29 3.29 -13.32
N GLN A 27 -0.66 4.53 -13.60
CA GLN A 27 -0.51 5.63 -12.65
C GLN A 27 -1.40 5.48 -11.41
N ASP A 28 -2.59 4.90 -11.54
CA ASP A 28 -3.48 4.64 -10.41
C ASP A 28 -2.92 3.53 -9.50
N VAL A 29 -2.32 2.51 -10.10
CA VAL A 29 -1.65 1.43 -9.36
C VAL A 29 -0.42 1.95 -8.63
N GLU A 30 0.42 2.73 -9.29
CA GLU A 30 1.58 3.37 -8.66
C GLU A 30 1.17 4.32 -7.53
N SER A 31 0.08 5.09 -7.72
CA SER A 31 -0.49 5.96 -6.68
C SER A 31 -1.08 5.17 -5.50
N LEU A 32 -1.70 4.01 -5.74
CA LEU A 32 -2.16 3.13 -4.67
C LEU A 32 -0.97 2.65 -3.84
N VAL A 33 0.11 2.16 -4.47
CA VAL A 33 1.30 1.71 -3.75
C VAL A 33 1.92 2.84 -2.95
N ALA A 34 2.11 4.03 -3.53
CA ALA A 34 2.70 5.18 -2.84
C ALA A 34 1.91 5.57 -1.58
N ARG A 35 0.60 5.77 -1.71
CA ARG A 35 -0.28 6.09 -0.56
C ARG A 35 -0.27 4.99 0.51
N SER A 36 -0.12 3.73 0.10
CA SER A 36 0.00 2.61 1.04
C SER A 36 1.28 2.66 1.85
N PHE A 37 2.40 3.09 1.23
CA PHE A 37 3.64 3.32 1.96
C PHE A 37 3.54 4.51 2.91
N ASP A 38 2.86 5.60 2.53
CA ASP A 38 2.59 6.70 3.46
C ASP A 38 1.82 6.18 4.70
N PHE A 39 0.76 5.40 4.48
CA PHE A 39 -0.01 4.77 5.56
C PHE A 39 0.85 3.88 6.47
N LEU A 40 1.74 3.07 5.90
CA LEU A 40 2.62 2.18 6.66
C LEU A 40 3.69 2.95 7.43
N LEU A 41 4.31 3.97 6.82
CA LEU A 41 5.40 4.75 7.42
C LEU A 41 4.94 5.67 8.55
N GLU A 42 3.65 6.02 8.60
CA GLU A 42 3.02 6.64 9.77
C GLU A 42 2.97 5.72 11.00
N ARG A 43 3.07 4.39 10.81
CA ARG A 43 2.83 3.37 11.85
C ARG A 43 4.07 2.57 12.20
N GLU A 44 4.90 2.25 11.21
CA GLU A 44 6.03 1.34 11.33
C GLU A 44 7.30 1.95 10.72
N PRO A 45 8.49 1.71 11.30
CA PRO A 45 9.74 2.11 10.66
C PRO A 45 9.96 1.31 9.37
N PRO A 46 10.67 1.86 8.36
CA PRO A 46 10.91 1.16 7.09
C PRO A 46 11.49 -0.25 7.24
N SER A 47 12.33 -0.47 8.25
CA SER A 47 12.96 -1.76 8.53
C SER A 47 12.00 -2.83 9.08
N ALA A 48 10.82 -2.44 9.57
CA ALA A 48 9.78 -3.37 10.04
C ALA A 48 8.80 -3.77 8.92
N ILE A 49 8.78 -3.04 7.81
CA ILE A 49 7.93 -3.35 6.65
C ILE A 49 8.54 -4.55 5.90
N LEU A 50 7.70 -5.53 5.57
CA LEU A 50 8.12 -6.70 4.79
C LEU A 50 8.81 -6.28 3.49
N ALA A 51 9.97 -6.88 3.19
CA ALA A 51 10.72 -6.57 1.97
C ALA A 51 10.01 -7.04 0.70
N THR A 52 9.14 -8.06 0.80
CA THR A 52 8.35 -8.54 -0.34
C THR A 52 6.99 -9.03 0.15
N PHE A 53 5.90 -8.52 -0.44
CA PHE A 53 4.54 -8.88 -0.06
C PHE A 53 3.51 -8.54 -1.13
N GLU A 54 2.35 -9.20 -1.06
CA GLU A 54 1.15 -8.79 -1.79
C GLU A 54 0.46 -7.64 -1.05
N LEU A 55 0.01 -6.60 -1.75
CA LEU A 55 -0.59 -5.41 -1.11
C LEU A 55 -1.74 -5.76 -0.13
N SER A 56 -2.54 -6.78 -0.46
CA SER A 56 -3.63 -7.29 0.38
C SER A 56 -3.21 -7.75 1.78
N VAL A 57 -1.93 -8.09 1.98
CA VAL A 57 -1.40 -8.46 3.30
C VAL A 57 -1.52 -7.32 4.31
N ILE A 58 -1.51 -6.05 3.87
CA ILE A 58 -1.60 -4.89 4.77
C ILE A 58 -2.85 -4.98 5.65
N GLN A 59 -4.01 -5.38 5.10
CA GLN A 59 -5.27 -5.50 5.85
C GLN A 59 -5.23 -6.51 7.01
N ARG A 60 -4.36 -7.50 6.92
CA ARG A 60 -4.20 -8.50 7.99
C ARG A 60 -3.55 -7.89 9.23
N TYR A 61 -2.66 -6.92 9.04
CA TYR A 61 -1.96 -6.23 10.11
C TYR A 61 -2.68 -4.94 10.53
N PHE A 62 -3.32 -4.27 9.58
CA PHE A 62 -4.02 -3.00 9.76
C PHE A 62 -5.44 -3.11 9.19
N PRO A 63 -6.41 -3.62 9.97
CA PRO A 63 -7.79 -3.79 9.52
C PRO A 63 -8.45 -2.49 9.03
N GLU A 64 -8.00 -1.33 9.51
CA GLU A 64 -8.51 -0.02 9.09
C GLU A 64 -8.14 0.35 7.64
N TYR A 65 -7.12 -0.29 7.06
CA TYR A 65 -6.63 -0.01 5.71
C TYR A 65 -7.76 -0.07 4.67
N ASP A 66 -8.69 -1.02 4.82
CA ASP A 66 -9.84 -1.09 3.91
C ASP A 66 -10.69 0.17 3.94
N SER A 67 -11.04 0.65 5.12
CA SER A 67 -11.89 1.82 5.29
C SER A 67 -11.20 3.11 4.85
N THR A 68 -9.88 3.18 4.96
CA THR A 68 -9.06 4.31 4.50
C THR A 68 -8.96 4.36 2.98
N PHE A 69 -8.89 3.21 2.31
CA PHE A 69 -8.59 3.13 0.87
C PHE A 69 -9.77 2.73 -0.01
N THR A 70 -10.90 2.29 0.55
CA THR A 70 -12.09 1.93 -0.22
C THR A 70 -12.47 3.09 -1.14
N ASN A 71 -12.39 2.84 -2.44
CA ASN A 71 -12.81 3.80 -3.45
C ASN A 71 -14.34 3.88 -3.46
N ARG A 72 -14.91 4.78 -2.65
CA ARG A 72 -16.33 5.10 -2.73
C ARG A 72 -16.56 5.90 -4.01
N ALA A 73 -17.00 5.22 -5.06
CA ALA A 73 -17.58 5.87 -6.22
C ALA A 73 -18.68 6.81 -5.73
N THR A 74 -18.44 8.12 -5.89
CA THR A 74 -19.48 9.15 -5.77
C THR A 74 -19.77 9.66 -7.16
#